data_AF-A0A8H5BQ10-F1
#
_entry.id   AF-A0A8H5BQ10-F1
#
_cell.length_a   1.000
_cell.length_b   1.000
_cell.length_c   1.000
_cell.angle_alpha   90.00
_cell.angle_beta   90.00
_cell.angle_gamma   90.00
#
_symmetry.space_group_name_H-M   'P 1'
#
loop_
_entity.id
_entity.type
_entity.pdbx_description
1 polymer ?
#
loop_
_entity_poly.entity_id
_entity_poly.type
_entity_poly.pdbx_seq_one_letter_code
_entity_poly.pdbx_strand_id
1 'polypeptide(L)'
;MAVVGMGHKSFFRGVLLEMVKQQIQQIRLLYISISGLVRTPVSASIPNNTMAFAYTVDSRGNVFFVIRSHNLGLPPPPIMCIRWFSSLLSVSLVLMLNLELLLLARVYAMYRHCLSLVIVFGILLAAKIPVTIFLVVIACRKVLFMGATCIVQSIPSPMVAIGCLEIVAAILIMAPTAIRYVYGIRQNGGQPIPLLQLILRDGMITFTLVSGLFLIIIIDMKEAGEAGRIIFPVAISVVSVANHQKSTQFPGGGNFTFGRISTHIYDLE
;
A
#
# COMPACT_ATOMS: atom_id res chain seq x y z
N MET A 1 -41.93 -5.76 -12.53
CA MET A 1 -40.46 -5.90 -12.41
C MET A 1 -40.06 -5.61 -10.97
N ALA A 2 -39.78 -6.65 -10.18
CA ALA A 2 -39.27 -6.48 -8.82
C ALA A 2 -37.75 -6.28 -8.89
N VAL A 3 -37.31 -5.04 -8.70
CA VAL A 3 -35.89 -4.74 -8.48
C VAL A 3 -35.55 -5.27 -7.09
N VAL A 4 -34.87 -6.43 -7.05
CA VAL A 4 -34.36 -7.02 -5.81
C VAL A 4 -33.34 -6.04 -5.21
N GLY A 5 -33.80 -5.26 -4.24
CA GLY A 5 -32.97 -4.39 -3.43
C GLY A 5 -32.09 -5.23 -2.51
N MET A 6 -31.01 -5.82 -3.05
CA MET A 6 -29.90 -6.24 -2.20
C MET A 6 -29.44 -5.02 -1.43
N GLY A 7 -29.72 -5.00 -0.13
CA GLY A 7 -29.43 -3.87 0.75
C GLY A 7 -27.99 -3.45 0.57
N HIS A 8 -27.76 -2.25 0.04
CA HIS A 8 -26.45 -1.73 -0.34
C HIS A 8 -25.36 -1.85 0.75
N LYS A 9 -25.78 -1.94 2.03
CA LYS A 9 -24.92 -2.20 3.19
C LYS A 9 -24.28 -3.61 3.20
N SER A 10 -24.98 -4.65 2.74
CA SER A 10 -24.45 -6.02 2.72
C SER A 10 -23.43 -6.23 1.59
N PHE A 11 -23.66 -5.60 0.43
CA PHE A 11 -22.73 -5.63 -0.70
C PHE A 11 -21.36 -5.04 -0.32
N PHE A 12 -21.36 -3.85 0.29
CA PHE A 12 -20.12 -3.18 0.66
C PHE A 12 -19.33 -3.91 1.75
N ARG A 13 -20.04 -4.49 2.74
CA ARG A 13 -19.40 -5.35 3.76
C ARG A 13 -18.75 -6.58 3.13
N GLY A 14 -19.42 -7.23 2.18
CA GLY A 14 -18.87 -8.38 1.46
C GLY A 14 -17.62 -8.01 0.68
N VAL A 15 -17.69 -6.94 -0.13
CA VAL A 15 -16.56 -6.49 -0.95
C VAL A 15 -15.36 -6.06 -0.10
N LEU A 16 -15.58 -5.28 0.97
CA LEU A 16 -14.48 -4.86 1.86
C LEU A 16 -13.83 -6.08 2.57
N LEU A 17 -14.64 -7.04 3.02
CA LEU A 17 -14.16 -8.18 3.79
C LEU A 17 -13.43 -9.19 2.89
N GLU A 18 -13.88 -9.38 1.65
CA GLU A 18 -13.15 -10.17 0.65
C GLU A 18 -11.87 -9.47 0.18
N MET A 19 -11.88 -8.15 -0.03
CA MET A 19 -10.65 -7.41 -0.32
C MET A 19 -9.63 -7.53 0.83
N VAL A 20 -10.06 -7.39 2.09
CA VAL A 20 -9.18 -7.53 3.26
C VAL A 20 -8.65 -8.96 3.42
N LYS A 21 -9.50 -9.98 3.21
CA LYS A 21 -9.04 -11.38 3.21
C LYS A 21 -8.02 -11.63 2.12
N GLN A 22 -8.29 -11.15 0.91
CA GLN A 22 -7.40 -11.31 -0.23
C GLN A 22 -6.07 -10.59 0.01
N GLN A 23 -6.08 -9.43 0.67
CA GLN A 23 -4.87 -8.74 1.13
C GLN A 23 -4.11 -9.55 2.18
N ILE A 24 -4.78 -10.03 3.22
CA ILE A 24 -4.14 -10.87 4.26
C ILE A 24 -3.55 -12.14 3.64
N GLN A 25 -4.21 -12.71 2.64
CA GLN A 25 -3.74 -13.91 1.97
C GLN A 25 -2.54 -13.63 1.04
N GLN A 26 -2.56 -12.53 0.28
CA GLN A 26 -1.42 -12.09 -0.53
C GLN A 26 -0.21 -11.72 0.34
N ILE A 27 -0.44 -10.99 1.44
CA ILE A 27 0.59 -10.66 2.42
C ILE A 27 1.12 -11.93 3.08
N ARG A 28 0.26 -12.90 3.43
CA ARG A 28 0.70 -14.19 3.98
C ARG A 28 1.51 -14.99 2.97
N LEU A 29 1.11 -15.03 1.70
CA LEU A 29 1.85 -15.75 0.66
C LEU A 29 3.20 -15.09 0.39
N LEU A 30 3.26 -13.76 0.38
CA LEU A 30 4.51 -13.02 0.32
C LEU A 30 5.38 -13.27 1.54
N TYR A 31 4.76 -13.21 2.72
CA TYR A 31 5.44 -13.44 3.98
C TYR A 31 5.96 -14.87 4.05
N ILE A 32 5.20 -15.89 3.62
CA ILE A 32 5.65 -17.28 3.56
C ILE A 32 6.80 -17.43 2.55
N SER A 33 6.71 -16.78 1.39
CA SER A 33 7.78 -16.73 0.40
C SER A 33 9.06 -16.09 0.98
N ILE A 34 8.93 -15.00 1.74
CA ILE A 34 10.05 -14.30 2.38
C ILE A 34 10.55 -15.00 3.67
N SER A 35 9.67 -15.65 4.42
CA SER A 35 9.97 -16.26 5.73
C SER A 35 10.54 -17.66 5.61
N GLY A 36 10.13 -18.41 4.59
CA GLY A 36 10.84 -19.62 4.18
C GLY A 36 12.29 -19.34 3.76
N LEU A 37 12.61 -18.07 3.48
CA LEU A 37 13.93 -17.57 3.12
C LEU A 37 14.79 -17.08 4.30
N VAL A 38 14.21 -16.80 5.48
CA VAL A 38 14.89 -16.08 6.59
C VAL A 38 15.18 -16.98 7.80
N ARG A 39 14.60 -18.18 7.88
CA ARG A 39 14.66 -19.01 9.08
C ARG A 39 15.24 -20.40 8.82
N THR A 40 16.47 -20.46 8.32
CA THR A 40 17.31 -21.65 8.53
C THR A 40 18.65 -21.23 9.15
N PRO A 41 19.03 -21.80 10.32
CA PRO A 41 20.41 -21.68 10.79
C PRO A 41 21.34 -22.29 9.73
N VAL A 42 22.50 -21.64 9.55
CA VAL A 42 23.51 -21.79 8.46
C VAL A 42 24.09 -23.21 8.28
N SER A 43 23.54 -24.26 8.91
CA SER A 43 24.06 -25.64 8.82
C SER A 43 23.11 -26.68 8.24
N ALA A 44 21.88 -26.35 7.84
CA ALA A 44 21.02 -27.29 7.13
C ALA A 44 21.27 -27.20 5.62
N SER A 45 21.47 -28.33 4.94
CA SER A 45 21.55 -28.44 3.48
C SER A 45 20.35 -27.74 2.82
N ILE A 46 20.58 -26.52 2.33
CA ILE A 46 19.59 -25.70 1.65
C ILE A 46 19.46 -26.25 0.21
N PRO A 47 18.26 -26.59 -0.29
CA PRO A 47 18.10 -27.09 -1.65
C PRO A 47 18.60 -26.06 -2.68
N ASN A 48 19.34 -26.52 -3.69
CA ASN A 48 20.11 -25.74 -4.69
C ASN A 48 19.39 -24.59 -5.43
N ASN A 49 18.09 -24.39 -5.21
CA ASN A 49 17.26 -23.38 -5.89
C ASN A 49 16.61 -22.35 -4.96
N THR A 50 16.98 -22.28 -3.69
CA THR A 50 16.42 -21.28 -2.77
C THR A 50 17.31 -20.03 -2.74
N MET A 51 16.69 -18.88 -2.96
CA MET A 51 17.33 -17.58 -2.69
C MET A 51 17.45 -17.42 -1.17
N ALA A 52 18.39 -16.63 -0.68
CA ALA A 52 18.45 -16.24 0.74
C ALA A 52 18.64 -14.72 0.80
N PHE A 53 17.95 -14.06 1.73
CA PHE A 53 18.22 -12.65 2.01
C PHE A 53 19.39 -12.58 2.96
N ALA A 54 20.53 -12.10 2.49
CA ALA A 54 21.62 -11.67 3.35
C ALA A 54 21.54 -10.16 3.50
N TYR A 55 21.89 -9.66 4.69
CA TYR A 55 22.24 -8.26 4.84
C TYR A 55 23.75 -8.16 5.04
N THR A 56 24.38 -7.19 4.40
CA THR A 56 25.78 -6.83 4.63
C THR A 56 25.83 -5.44 5.23
N VAL A 57 26.72 -5.20 6.18
CA VAL A 57 26.95 -3.87 6.75
C VAL A 57 28.28 -3.36 6.18
N ASP A 58 28.25 -2.23 5.49
CA ASP A 58 29.49 -1.57 5.02
C ASP A 58 30.23 -0.92 6.20
N SER A 59 31.51 -0.66 6.01
CA SER A 59 32.41 0.11 6.88
C SER A 59 31.82 1.42 7.42
N ARG A 60 30.89 2.05 6.69
CA ARG A 60 30.17 3.27 7.10
C ARG A 60 28.92 3.00 7.95
N GLY A 61 28.64 1.76 8.34
CA GLY A 61 27.44 1.36 9.07
C GLY A 61 26.17 1.27 8.22
N ASN A 62 26.29 1.39 6.90
CA ASN A 62 25.15 1.27 5.99
C ASN A 62 24.75 -0.20 5.86
N VAL A 63 23.46 -0.51 6.03
CA VAL A 63 22.92 -1.86 5.87
C VAL A 63 22.44 -2.04 4.43
N PHE A 64 22.95 -3.07 3.75
CA PHE A 64 22.57 -3.46 2.40
C PHE A 64 21.88 -4.79 2.46
N PHE A 65 20.74 -4.90 1.79
CA PHE A 65 20.11 -6.19 1.57
C PHE A 65 20.63 -6.72 0.25
N VAL A 66 21.49 -7.74 0.31
CA VAL A 66 22.06 -8.38 -0.86
C VAL A 66 21.44 -9.76 -0.97
N ILE A 67 20.75 -10.00 -2.09
CA ILE A 67 20.28 -11.34 -2.41
C ILE A 67 21.48 -12.11 -2.92
N ARG A 68 22.05 -12.96 -2.07
CA ARG A 68 23.17 -13.81 -2.46
C ARG A 68 22.61 -15.15 -2.92
N SER A 69 22.78 -15.46 -4.20
CA SER A 69 22.58 -16.82 -4.70
C SER A 69 23.68 -17.71 -4.11
N HIS A 70 23.29 -18.83 -3.50
CA HIS A 70 24.22 -19.76 -2.85
C HIS A 70 25.13 -20.53 -3.83
N ASN A 71 24.93 -20.35 -5.14
CA ASN A 71 25.66 -21.08 -6.17
C ASN A 71 26.99 -20.39 -6.55
N LEU A 72 28.10 -20.94 -6.02
CA LEU A 72 29.47 -20.98 -6.57
C LEU A 72 30.16 -19.67 -7.02
N GLY A 73 29.69 -18.49 -6.61
CA GLY A 73 30.36 -17.23 -6.95
C GLY A 73 30.17 -16.80 -8.42
N LEU A 74 29.30 -17.47 -9.16
CA LEU A 74 28.87 -17.00 -10.47
C LEU A 74 27.78 -15.92 -10.34
N PRO A 75 27.79 -14.90 -11.20
CA PRO A 75 26.72 -13.92 -11.25
C PRO A 75 25.37 -14.59 -11.57
N PRO A 76 24.27 -14.24 -10.88
CA PRO A 76 22.94 -14.72 -11.22
C PRO A 76 22.59 -14.28 -12.65
N PRO A 77 21.89 -15.13 -13.42
CA PRO A 77 21.48 -14.76 -14.76
C PRO A 77 20.50 -13.58 -14.72
N PRO A 78 20.57 -12.63 -15.68
CA PRO A 78 19.79 -11.39 -15.66
C PRO A 78 18.27 -11.61 -15.61
N ILE A 79 17.79 -12.75 -16.12
CA ILE A 79 16.38 -13.12 -16.08
C ILE A 79 15.86 -13.29 -14.64
N MET A 80 16.70 -13.73 -13.70
CA MET A 80 16.29 -13.85 -12.29
C MET A 80 16.16 -12.47 -11.64
N CYS A 81 17.08 -11.54 -11.93
CA CYS A 81 16.99 -10.16 -11.43
C CYS A 81 15.71 -9.47 -11.92
N ILE A 82 15.35 -9.64 -13.20
CA ILE A 82 14.11 -9.07 -13.77
C ILE A 82 12.87 -9.65 -13.09
N ARG A 83 12.80 -10.98 -12.88
CA ARG A 83 11.66 -11.62 -12.21
C ARG A 83 11.51 -11.17 -10.77
N TRP A 84 12.61 -11.06 -10.05
CA TRP A 84 12.64 -10.57 -8.68
C TRP A 84 12.13 -9.12 -8.60
N PHE A 85 12.72 -8.23 -9.40
CA PHE A 85 12.34 -6.82 -9.47
C PHE A 85 10.88 -6.63 -9.89
N SER A 86 10.42 -7.39 -10.88
CA SER A 86 9.02 -7.39 -11.31
C SER A 86 8.08 -7.82 -10.19
N SER A 87 8.46 -8.84 -9.40
CA SER A 87 7.64 -9.30 -8.27
C SER A 87 7.53 -8.22 -7.20
N LEU A 88 8.64 -7.56 -6.86
CA LEU A 88 8.65 -6.45 -5.90
C LEU A 88 7.74 -5.29 -6.37
N LEU A 89 7.82 -4.94 -7.66
CA LEU A 89 6.96 -3.92 -8.26
C LEU A 89 5.49 -4.30 -8.21
N SER A 90 5.14 -5.53 -8.60
CA SER A 90 3.76 -6.00 -8.56
C SER A 90 3.15 -5.91 -7.16
N VAL A 91 3.91 -6.25 -6.13
CA VAL A 91 3.45 -6.17 -4.74
C VAL A 91 3.20 -4.74 -4.31
N SER A 92 4.10 -3.83 -4.65
CA SER A 92 3.96 -2.40 -4.37
C SER A 92 2.71 -1.83 -5.07
N LEU A 93 2.51 -2.16 -6.35
CA LEU A 93 1.35 -1.70 -7.12
C LEU A 93 0.03 -2.23 -6.56
N VAL A 94 -0.01 -3.50 -6.16
CA VAL A 94 -1.19 -4.06 -5.50
C VAL A 94 -1.45 -3.30 -4.20
N LEU A 95 -0.45 -3.12 -3.34
CA LEU A 95 -0.60 -2.39 -2.08
C LEU A 95 -1.14 -0.97 -2.32
N MET A 96 -0.61 -0.25 -3.30
CA MET A 96 -1.07 1.08 -3.69
C MET A 96 -2.51 1.07 -4.18
N LEU A 97 -2.88 0.13 -5.04
CA LEU A 97 -4.25 -0.03 -5.53
C LEU A 97 -5.24 -0.27 -4.38
N ASN A 98 -4.85 -1.03 -3.35
CA ASN A 98 -5.71 -1.23 -2.18
C ASN A 98 -5.91 0.05 -1.37
N LEU A 99 -4.87 0.87 -1.24
CA LEU A 99 -4.99 2.16 -0.56
C LEU A 99 -5.96 3.07 -1.31
N GLU A 100 -5.88 3.12 -2.63
CA GLU A 100 -6.82 3.88 -3.47
C GLU A 100 -8.25 3.36 -3.37
N LEU A 101 -8.45 2.03 -3.38
CA LEU A 101 -9.76 1.42 -3.21
C LEU A 101 -10.33 1.70 -1.81
N LEU A 102 -9.50 1.70 -0.77
CA LEU A 102 -9.90 2.10 0.58
C LEU A 102 -10.30 3.57 0.67
N LEU A 103 -9.55 4.46 0.00
CA LEU A 103 -9.89 5.88 -0.07
C LEU A 103 -11.20 6.10 -0.84
N LEU A 104 -11.38 5.43 -1.98
CA LEU A 104 -12.61 5.48 -2.76
C LEU A 104 -13.81 4.96 -1.95
N ALA A 105 -13.62 3.86 -1.24
CA ALA A 105 -14.62 3.28 -0.35
C ALA A 105 -15.05 4.26 0.77
N ARG A 106 -14.10 5.02 1.32
CA ARG A 106 -14.39 6.06 2.33
C ARG A 106 -15.15 7.24 1.72
N VAL A 107 -14.73 7.70 0.54
CA VAL A 107 -15.42 8.77 -0.19
C VAL A 107 -16.86 8.35 -0.52
N TYR A 108 -17.07 7.10 -0.95
CA TYR A 108 -18.38 6.49 -1.18
C TYR A 108 -19.28 6.61 0.07
N ALA A 109 -18.76 6.20 1.23
CA ALA A 109 -19.53 6.22 2.48
C ALA A 109 -19.89 7.64 2.93
N MET A 110 -19.02 8.62 2.66
CA MET A 110 -19.22 10.01 3.06
C MET A 110 -20.23 10.75 2.17
N TYR A 111 -20.24 10.49 0.85
CA TYR A 111 -21.05 11.22 -0.12
C TYR A 111 -22.50 10.72 -0.25
N ARG A 112 -23.10 10.22 0.83
CA ARG A 112 -24.53 9.82 0.95
C ARG A 112 -25.12 9.24 -0.36
N HIS A 113 -24.45 8.23 -0.90
CA HIS A 113 -24.83 7.50 -2.12
C HIS A 113 -24.90 8.32 -3.42
N CYS A 114 -24.16 9.43 -3.54
CA CYS A 114 -23.97 10.10 -4.84
C CYS A 114 -23.15 9.21 -5.78
N LEU A 115 -23.83 8.30 -6.49
CA LEU A 115 -23.24 7.33 -7.42
C LEU A 115 -22.39 8.00 -8.51
N SER A 116 -22.74 9.22 -8.91
CA SER A 116 -21.99 9.98 -9.92
C SER A 116 -20.51 10.13 -9.54
N LEU A 117 -20.22 10.54 -8.31
CA LEU A 117 -18.85 10.76 -7.86
C LEU A 117 -18.05 9.44 -7.81
N VAL A 118 -18.72 8.36 -7.40
CA VAL A 118 -18.15 7.01 -7.34
C VAL A 118 -17.85 6.49 -8.75
N ILE A 119 -18.74 6.74 -9.71
CA ILE A 119 -18.54 6.39 -11.12
C ILE A 119 -17.38 7.17 -11.70
N VAL A 120 -17.29 8.48 -11.46
CA VAL A 120 -16.19 9.33 -11.94
C VAL A 120 -14.83 8.84 -11.43
N PHE A 121 -14.70 8.63 -10.11
CA PHE A 121 -13.43 8.11 -9.56
C PHE A 121 -13.17 6.65 -9.92
N GLY A 122 -14.23 5.84 -10.07
CA GLY A 122 -14.12 4.46 -10.53
C GLY A 122 -13.58 4.38 -11.95
N ILE A 123 -14.07 5.23 -12.86
CA ILE A 123 -13.55 5.34 -14.23
C ILE A 123 -12.09 5.83 -14.21
N LEU A 124 -11.77 6.82 -13.36
CA LEU A 124 -10.41 7.32 -13.23
C LEU A 124 -9.44 6.23 -12.77
N LEU A 125 -9.80 5.43 -11.77
CA LEU A 125 -8.98 4.29 -11.33
C LEU A 125 -8.89 3.20 -12.40
N ALA A 126 -10.01 2.87 -13.06
CA ALA A 126 -10.03 1.89 -14.13
C ALA A 126 -9.14 2.30 -15.32
N ALA A 127 -9.10 3.59 -15.66
CA ALA A 127 -8.22 4.14 -16.69
C ALA A 127 -6.76 4.21 -16.23
N LYS A 128 -6.49 4.41 -14.94
CA LYS A 128 -5.14 4.41 -14.38
C LYS A 128 -4.46 3.05 -14.50
N ILE A 129 -5.17 1.96 -14.19
CA ILE A 129 -4.62 0.58 -14.19
C ILE A 129 -3.85 0.23 -15.48
N PRO A 130 -4.42 0.36 -16.70
CA PRO A 130 -3.69 0.01 -17.93
C PRO A 130 -2.50 0.93 -18.18
N VAL A 131 -2.59 2.22 -17.85
CA VAL A 131 -1.47 3.16 -17.97
C VAL A 131 -0.32 2.75 -17.06
N THR A 132 -0.61 2.41 -15.81
CA THR A 132 0.41 1.94 -14.86
C THR A 132 1.03 0.61 -15.32
N ILE A 133 0.22 -0.36 -15.77
CA ILE A 133 0.74 -1.63 -16.31
C ILE A 133 1.66 -1.38 -17.51
N PHE A 134 1.27 -0.51 -18.44
CA PHE A 134 2.08 -0.14 -19.60
C PHE A 134 3.42 0.48 -19.21
N LEU A 135 3.41 1.44 -18.27
CA LEU A 135 4.64 2.06 -17.77
C LEU A 135 5.55 1.06 -17.06
N VAL A 136 5.00 0.10 -16.32
CA VAL A 136 5.76 -0.97 -15.66
C VAL A 136 6.43 -1.87 -16.69
N VAL A 137 5.74 -2.26 -17.75
CA VAL A 137 6.33 -3.07 -18.84
C VAL A 137 7.50 -2.32 -19.48
N ILE A 138 7.36 -1.01 -19.73
CA ILE A 138 8.46 -0.18 -20.26
C ILE A 138 9.61 -0.09 -19.25
N ALA A 139 9.31 0.11 -17.97
CA ALA A 139 10.31 0.18 -16.91
C ALA A 139 11.13 -1.13 -16.82
N CYS A 140 10.45 -2.28 -16.82
CA CYS A 140 11.09 -3.60 -16.80
C CYS A 140 11.95 -3.88 -18.03
N ARG A 141 11.65 -3.29 -19.20
CA ARG A 141 12.47 -3.42 -20.42
C ARG A 141 13.71 -2.52 -20.41
N LYS A 142 13.64 -1.37 -19.72
CA LYS A 142 14.71 -0.36 -19.71
C LYS A 142 15.63 -0.43 -18.49
N VAL A 143 15.34 -1.31 -17.53
CA VAL A 143 16.15 -1.43 -16.31
C VAL A 143 17.51 -2.05 -16.64
N LEU A 144 18.58 -1.36 -16.24
CA LEU A 144 19.95 -1.84 -16.37
C LEU A 144 20.43 -2.30 -14.98
N PHE A 145 20.95 -3.52 -14.91
CA PHE A 145 21.48 -4.11 -13.68
C PHE A 145 23.00 -4.02 -13.66
N MET A 146 23.55 -3.63 -12.52
CA MET A 146 25.00 -3.52 -12.34
C MET A 146 25.59 -4.89 -11.97
N GLY A 147 25.99 -5.66 -12.99
CA GLY A 147 26.72 -6.91 -12.83
C GLY A 147 25.97 -8.00 -12.05
N ALA A 148 26.69 -8.70 -11.17
CA ALA A 148 26.26 -9.90 -10.45
C ALA A 148 25.24 -9.65 -9.32
N THR A 149 24.95 -8.41 -8.96
CA THR A 149 24.30 -8.09 -7.67
C THR A 149 22.81 -7.82 -7.79
N CYS A 150 22.22 -7.92 -8.99
CA CYS A 150 20.83 -7.52 -9.27
C CYS A 150 20.47 -6.11 -8.74
N ILE A 151 21.47 -5.23 -8.56
CA ILE A 151 21.26 -3.84 -8.13
C ILE A 151 20.90 -3.02 -9.35
N VAL A 152 19.81 -2.24 -9.25
CA VAL A 152 19.37 -1.32 -10.30
C VAL A 152 20.36 -0.16 -10.37
N GLN A 153 21.04 -0.03 -11.51
CA GLN A 153 22.08 0.99 -11.70
C GLN A 153 21.48 2.37 -11.96
N SER A 154 20.41 2.43 -12.74
CA SER A 154 19.72 3.67 -13.05
C SER A 154 18.22 3.43 -13.08
N ILE A 155 17.48 4.33 -12.44
CA ILE A 155 16.03 4.28 -12.50
C ILE A 155 15.57 4.74 -13.89
N PRO A 156 14.78 3.92 -14.59
CA PRO A 156 14.20 4.34 -15.85
C PRO A 156 13.16 5.44 -15.57
N SER A 157 13.20 6.54 -16.34
CA SER A 157 12.22 7.65 -16.29
C SER A 157 10.74 7.21 -16.14
N PRO A 158 10.26 6.11 -16.77
CA PRO A 158 8.92 5.55 -16.52
C PRO A 158 8.55 5.31 -15.05
N MET A 159 9.51 4.95 -14.18
CA MET A 159 9.22 4.75 -12.75
C MET A 159 8.87 6.06 -12.04
N VAL A 160 9.54 7.15 -12.41
CA VAL A 160 9.21 8.48 -11.88
C VAL A 160 7.81 8.88 -12.34
N ALA A 161 7.46 8.59 -13.60
CA ALA A 161 6.12 8.83 -14.12
C ALA A 161 5.04 8.03 -13.36
N ILE A 162 5.31 6.77 -13.02
CA ILE A 162 4.42 5.96 -12.16
C ILE A 162 4.26 6.64 -10.80
N GLY A 163 5.34 7.00 -10.13
CA GLY A 163 5.29 7.66 -8.82
C GLY A 163 4.47 8.96 -8.85
N CYS A 164 4.69 9.82 -9.85
CA CYS A 164 3.89 11.02 -10.04
C CYS A 164 2.41 10.73 -10.28
N LEU A 165 2.10 9.72 -11.12
CA LEU A 165 0.73 9.31 -11.41
C LEU A 165 0.00 8.83 -10.14
N GLU A 166 0.68 8.05 -9.30
CA GLU A 166 0.15 7.58 -8.01
C GLU A 166 -0.12 8.74 -7.04
N ILE A 167 0.82 9.70 -6.92
CA ILE A 167 0.64 10.87 -6.06
C ILE A 167 -0.55 11.71 -6.54
N VAL A 168 -0.64 11.97 -7.85
CA VAL A 168 -1.75 12.75 -8.43
C VAL A 168 -3.09 12.06 -8.19
N ALA A 169 -3.18 10.75 -8.46
CA ALA A 169 -4.41 9.98 -8.22
C ALA A 169 -4.83 10.02 -6.74
N ALA A 170 -3.88 9.83 -5.82
CA ALA A 170 -4.14 9.90 -4.39
C ALA A 170 -4.60 11.29 -3.93
N ILE A 171 -3.99 12.37 -4.43
CA ILE A 171 -4.43 13.75 -4.14
C ILE A 171 -5.85 13.99 -4.66
N LEU A 172 -6.14 13.56 -5.89
CA LEU A 172 -7.47 13.73 -6.50
C LEU A 172 -8.58 13.03 -5.69
N ILE A 173 -8.29 11.86 -5.11
CA ILE A 173 -9.25 11.14 -4.26
C ILE A 173 -9.33 11.75 -2.86
N MET A 174 -8.21 12.20 -2.29
CA MET A 174 -8.13 12.74 -0.93
C MET A 174 -8.70 14.16 -0.80
N ALA A 175 -8.54 15.00 -1.83
CA ALA A 175 -9.04 16.37 -1.85
C ALA A 175 -10.56 16.49 -1.53
N PRO A 176 -11.48 15.76 -2.18
CA PRO A 176 -12.91 15.86 -1.87
C PRO A 176 -13.24 15.37 -0.45
N THR A 177 -12.50 14.38 0.08
CA THR A 177 -12.66 13.90 1.46
C THR A 177 -12.26 14.99 2.46
N ALA A 178 -11.15 15.68 2.22
CA ALA A 178 -10.69 16.80 3.03
C ALA A 178 -11.64 18.00 2.96
N ILE A 179 -12.09 18.37 1.75
CA ILE A 179 -13.04 19.47 1.54
C ILE A 179 -14.33 19.22 2.33
N ARG A 180 -14.91 18.01 2.22
CA ARG A 180 -16.12 17.66 2.97
C ARG A 180 -15.93 17.64 4.47
N TYR A 181 -14.78 17.18 4.94
CA TYR A 181 -14.45 17.25 6.36
C TYR A 181 -14.48 18.70 6.89
N VAL A 182 -13.86 19.63 6.16
CA VAL A 182 -13.84 21.05 6.51
C VAL A 182 -15.26 21.66 6.46
N TYR A 183 -16.04 21.35 5.43
CA TYR A 183 -17.43 21.81 5.34
C TYR A 183 -18.31 21.25 6.46
N GLY A 184 -18.14 19.98 6.83
CA GLY A 184 -18.88 19.34 7.92
C GLY A 184 -18.60 19.99 9.28
N ILE A 185 -17.34 20.34 9.55
CA ILE A 185 -16.97 21.08 10.77
C ILE A 185 -17.64 22.46 10.79
N ARG A 186 -17.62 23.19 9.67
CA ARG A 186 -18.24 24.52 9.59
C ARG A 186 -19.75 24.48 9.80
N GLN A 187 -20.44 23.46 9.28
CA GLN A 187 -21.88 23.30 9.44
C GLN A 187 -22.28 22.90 10.87
N ASN A 188 -21.44 22.13 11.57
CA ASN A 188 -21.71 21.66 12.94
C ASN A 188 -21.22 22.64 14.02
N GLY A 189 -21.15 23.94 13.73
CA GLY A 189 -20.71 24.95 14.70
C GLY A 189 -19.28 24.73 15.20
N GLY A 190 -18.41 24.14 14.38
CA GLY A 190 -17.01 23.85 14.73
C GLY A 190 -16.79 22.53 15.47
N GLN A 191 -17.84 21.77 15.81
CA GLN A 191 -17.67 20.50 16.51
C GLN A 191 -17.28 19.37 15.53
N PRO A 192 -16.15 18.67 15.75
CA PRO A 192 -15.71 17.58 14.89
C PRO A 192 -16.59 16.34 15.08
N ILE A 193 -16.90 15.66 13.98
CA ILE A 193 -17.55 14.34 14.01
C ILE A 193 -16.47 13.30 14.35
N PRO A 194 -16.50 12.66 15.53
CA PRO A 194 -15.37 11.85 16.04
C PRO A 194 -15.02 10.68 15.12
N LEU A 195 -16.02 10.06 14.49
CA LEU A 195 -15.81 8.96 13.53
C LEU A 195 -15.04 9.43 12.29
N LEU A 196 -15.37 10.62 11.78
CA LEU A 196 -14.80 11.15 10.54
C LEU A 196 -13.36 11.60 10.75
N GLN A 197 -13.07 12.20 11.90
CA GLN A 197 -11.74 12.65 12.29
C GLN A 197 -10.77 11.47 12.40
N LEU A 198 -11.19 10.36 13.02
CA LEU A 198 -10.35 9.17 13.16
C LEU A 198 -9.98 8.59 11.78
N ILE A 199 -10.98 8.43 10.91
CA ILE A 199 -10.77 7.89 9.56
C ILE A 199 -9.88 8.80 8.72
N LEU A 200 -10.09 10.12 8.78
CA LEU A 200 -9.28 11.09 8.04
C LEU A 200 -7.84 11.11 8.55
N ARG A 201 -7.64 11.05 9.87
CA ARG A 201 -6.31 10.99 10.50
C ARG A 201 -5.53 9.77 10.00
N ASP A 202 -6.13 8.59 10.04
CA ASP A 202 -5.46 7.36 9.58
C ASP A 202 -5.17 7.39 8.08
N GLY A 203 -6.10 7.94 7.28
CA GLY A 203 -5.92 8.12 5.85
C GLY A 203 -4.78 9.08 5.51
N MET A 204 -4.73 10.23 6.18
CA MET A 204 -3.69 11.24 6.01
C MET A 204 -2.32 10.73 6.43
N ILE A 205 -2.21 10.05 7.58
CA ILE A 205 -0.94 9.46 8.04
C ILE A 205 -0.42 8.46 7.00
N THR A 206 -1.30 7.56 6.53
CA THR A 206 -0.91 6.56 5.54
C THR A 206 -0.48 7.21 4.22
N PHE A 207 -1.26 8.19 3.74
CA PHE A 207 -0.93 8.96 2.54
C PHE A 207 0.41 9.68 2.66
N THR A 208 0.64 10.41 3.75
CA THR A 208 1.90 11.14 3.99
C THR A 208 3.09 10.19 4.06
N LEU A 209 2.95 9.04 4.72
CA LEU A 209 4.02 8.04 4.80
C LEU A 209 4.37 7.48 3.42
N VAL A 210 3.35 7.10 2.64
CA VAL A 210 3.54 6.51 1.31
C VAL A 210 4.10 7.54 0.33
N SER A 211 3.51 8.73 0.24
CA SER A 211 4.02 9.79 -0.65
C SER A 211 5.40 10.29 -0.23
N GLY A 212 5.65 10.43 1.08
CA GLY A 212 6.97 10.78 1.61
C GLY A 212 8.02 9.73 1.25
N LEU A 213 7.67 8.44 1.37
CA LEU A 213 8.54 7.35 0.93
C LEU A 213 8.87 7.47 -0.57
N PHE A 214 7.87 7.68 -1.42
CA PHE A 214 8.10 7.84 -2.86
C PHE A 214 8.99 9.05 -3.16
N LEU A 215 8.82 10.17 -2.47
CA LEU A 215 9.67 11.35 -2.63
C LEU A 215 11.10 11.08 -2.17
N ILE A 216 11.30 10.42 -1.03
CA ILE A 216 12.63 10.03 -0.54
C ILE A 216 13.31 9.12 -1.56
N ILE A 217 12.58 8.14 -2.11
CA ILE A 217 13.08 7.30 -3.20
C ILE A 217 13.50 8.19 -4.37
N ILE A 218 12.66 9.10 -4.86
CA ILE A 218 13.02 9.94 -6.01
C ILE A 218 14.25 10.83 -5.72
N ILE A 219 14.36 11.39 -4.50
CA ILE A 219 15.48 12.26 -4.09
C ILE A 219 16.78 11.47 -3.97
N ASP A 220 16.76 10.33 -3.28
CA ASP A 220 17.91 9.43 -3.12
C ASP A 220 18.47 9.00 -4.47
N MET A 221 17.60 8.81 -5.45
CA MET A 221 17.98 8.43 -6.82
C MET A 221 18.69 9.55 -7.57
N LYS A 222 18.35 10.80 -7.26
CA LYS A 222 18.97 11.95 -7.89
C LYS A 222 20.37 12.19 -7.34
N GLU A 223 20.59 11.92 -6.05
CA GLU A 223 21.84 12.22 -5.36
C GLU A 223 22.83 11.05 -5.31
N ALA A 224 22.37 9.82 -5.07
CA ALA A 224 23.26 8.70 -4.72
C ALA A 224 23.63 7.80 -5.90
N GLY A 225 22.86 7.76 -6.99
CA GLY A 225 23.08 6.82 -8.11
C GLY A 225 22.98 5.33 -7.74
N GLU A 226 22.73 4.98 -6.47
CA GLU A 226 22.61 3.62 -5.95
C GLU A 226 21.19 3.37 -5.42
N ALA A 227 20.31 2.94 -6.32
CA ALA A 227 18.88 2.82 -6.07
C ALA A 227 18.42 1.77 -5.04
N GLY A 228 19.35 0.95 -4.54
CA GLY A 228 19.01 -0.31 -3.87
C GLY A 228 18.74 -0.21 -2.37
N ARG A 229 19.05 0.89 -1.70
CA ARG A 229 19.22 0.88 -0.23
C ARG A 229 17.92 1.05 0.59
N ILE A 230 16.87 1.67 0.05
CA ILE A 230 15.80 2.26 0.91
C ILE A 230 14.44 1.56 0.83
N ILE A 231 14.13 0.83 -0.25
CA ILE A 231 12.76 0.32 -0.49
C ILE A 231 12.37 -0.82 0.48
N PHE A 232 13.31 -1.70 0.83
CA PHE A 232 13.04 -2.91 1.61
C PHE A 232 12.81 -2.66 3.12
N PRO A 233 13.61 -1.83 3.81
CA PRO A 233 13.36 -1.47 5.22
C PRO A 233 12.00 -0.81 5.43
N VAL A 234 11.51 -0.08 4.44
CA VAL A 234 10.26 0.67 4.61
C VAL A 234 9.03 -0.21 4.42
N ALA A 235 9.07 -1.21 3.53
CA ALA A 235 8.03 -2.23 3.51
C ALA A 235 7.94 -2.99 4.85
N ILE A 236 9.08 -3.25 5.48
CA ILE A 236 9.16 -3.90 6.80
C ILE A 236 8.65 -2.96 7.91
N SER A 237 8.95 -1.66 7.86
CA SER A 237 8.51 -0.70 8.87
C SER A 237 6.99 -0.47 8.83
N VAL A 238 6.39 -0.40 7.64
CA VAL A 238 4.93 -0.28 7.48
C VAL A 238 4.22 -1.51 8.06
N VAL A 239 4.74 -2.72 7.81
CA VAL A 239 4.19 -3.96 8.39
C VAL A 239 4.36 -4.00 9.92
N SER A 240 5.48 -3.48 10.44
CA SER A 240 5.73 -3.39 11.88
C SER A 240 4.73 -2.45 12.57
N VAL A 241 4.52 -1.25 12.02
CA VAL A 241 3.58 -0.25 12.56
C VAL A 241 2.13 -0.77 12.53
N ALA A 242 1.74 -1.44 11.44
CA ALA A 242 0.41 -2.06 11.34
C ALA A 242 0.18 -3.14 12.41
N ASN A 243 1.21 -3.91 12.75
CA ASN A 243 1.12 -4.92 13.81
C ASN A 243 1.09 -4.29 15.21
N HIS A 244 1.72 -3.14 15.41
CA HIS A 244 1.75 -2.47 16.71
C HIS A 244 0.40 -1.86 17.10
N GLN A 245 -0.37 -1.31 16.14
CA GLN A 245 -1.72 -0.79 16.40
C GLN A 245 -2.68 -1.87 16.93
N LYS A 246 -2.48 -3.12 16.50
CA LYS A 246 -3.31 -4.26 16.92
C LYS A 246 -3.14 -4.62 18.39
N SER A 247 -1.98 -4.33 18.98
CA SER A 247 -1.71 -4.62 20.40
C SER A 247 -2.22 -3.55 21.35
N THR A 248 -2.34 -2.30 20.91
CA THR A 248 -2.79 -1.19 21.76
C THR A 248 -4.31 -1.06 21.88
N GLN A 249 -5.08 -1.76 21.04
CA GLN A 249 -6.53 -1.54 20.98
C GLN A 249 -7.36 -2.30 22.02
N PHE A 250 -6.82 -3.26 22.79
CA PHE A 250 -7.60 -3.89 23.88
C PHE A 250 -6.74 -4.42 25.06
N PRO A 251 -6.53 -3.59 26.09
CA PRO A 251 -6.49 -4.05 27.47
C PRO A 251 -7.64 -3.37 28.22
N GLY A 252 -8.87 -3.82 27.98
CA GLY A 252 -10.04 -3.20 28.60
C GLY A 252 -11.35 -3.70 28.02
N GLY A 253 -11.73 -4.92 28.39
CA GLY A 253 -13.10 -5.41 28.28
C GLY A 253 -14.04 -4.66 29.23
N GLY A 254 -14.18 -3.35 29.04
CA GLY A 254 -15.28 -2.58 29.59
C GLY A 254 -16.48 -2.76 28.67
N ASN A 255 -17.57 -3.30 29.19
CA ASN A 255 -18.85 -3.40 28.49
C ASN A 255 -19.25 -2.01 27.96
N PHE A 256 -18.93 -1.74 26.70
CA PHE A 256 -19.46 -0.59 25.97
C PHE A 256 -20.91 -0.93 25.64
N THR A 257 -21.80 -0.74 26.63
CA THR A 257 -23.23 -0.67 26.38
C THR A 257 -23.45 0.46 25.41
N PHE A 258 -23.71 0.09 24.15
CA PHE A 258 -24.11 0.99 23.09
C PHE A 258 -25.40 1.66 23.57
N GLY A 259 -25.25 2.86 24.16
CA GLY A 259 -26.36 3.68 24.59
C GLY A 259 -27.33 3.79 23.43
N ARG A 260 -28.53 3.26 23.66
CA ARG A 260 -29.69 3.36 22.79
C ARG A 260 -29.88 4.85 22.49
N ILE A 261 -29.39 5.32 21.35
CA ILE A 261 -29.69 6.66 20.85
C ILE A 261 -31.18 6.63 20.58
N SER A 262 -31.93 7.18 21.53
CA SER A 262 -33.38 7.32 21.47
C SER A 262 -33.69 8.20 20.28
N THR A 263 -34.30 7.62 19.26
CA THR A 263 -34.94 8.32 18.15
C THR A 263 -36.16 9.07 18.70
N HIS A 264 -35.92 10.26 19.27
CA HIS A 264 -36.95 11.23 19.63
C HIS A 264 -36.64 12.56 18.92
N ILE A 265 -36.63 12.55 17.58
CA ILE A 265 -36.69 13.77 16.77
C ILE A 265 -37.50 13.46 15.50
N TYR A 266 -38.80 13.23 15.68
CA TYR A 266 -39.85 13.38 14.67
C TYR A 266 -41.16 13.61 15.42
N ASP A 267 -41.26 14.75 16.10
CA ASP A 267 -42.52 15.36 16.55
C ASP A 267 -42.19 16.79 16.95
N LEU A 268 -42.24 17.68 15.96
CA LEU A 268 -42.40 19.13 16.09
C LEU A 268 -42.81 19.62 14.69
N GLU A 269 -44.13 19.83 14.59
CA GLU A 269 -44.94 20.66 13.66
C GLU A 269 -44.40 20.99 12.27
#